data_AF-A0A8T4QMS5-F1
#
_entry.id   AF-A0A8T4QMS5-F1
#
_cell.length_a   1.000
_cell.length_b   1.000
_cell.length_c   1.000
_cell.angle_alpha   90.00
_cell.angle_beta   90.00
_cell.angle_gamma   90.00
#
_symmetry.space_group_name_H-M   'P 1'
#
loop_
_entity.id
_entity.type
_entity.pdbx_description
1 polymer ?
#
loop_
_entity_poly.entity_id
_entity_poly.type
_entity_poly.pdbx_seq_one_letter_code
_entity_poly.pdbx_strand_id
1 'polypeptide(L)'
;MNAKITVFVNVEKGFIEKPEDEVFSKEAPHIDKLEVSTMKFDFDGALMIYKDKAPVFFSNQPLGDGFVILQNKNGMPLWTFTFVSQTLQFCTMAINAKTGEIVSHDIVNVVQK
;
A
#
# COMPACT_ATOMS: atom_id res chain seq x y z
N MET A 1 29.27 -12.15 -14.14
CA MET A 1 28.73 -11.21 -15.14
C MET A 1 27.49 -10.58 -14.55
N ASN A 2 27.50 -9.28 -14.23
CA ASN A 2 26.34 -8.59 -13.68
C ASN A 2 25.43 -8.14 -14.82
N ALA A 3 24.21 -8.67 -14.88
CA ALA A 3 23.18 -8.15 -15.79
C ALA A 3 22.72 -6.78 -15.28
N LYS A 4 22.94 -5.71 -16.07
CA LYS A 4 22.36 -4.39 -15.83
C LYS A 4 21.01 -4.35 -16.54
N ILE A 5 19.93 -4.14 -15.79
CA ILE A 5 18.62 -3.87 -16.37
C ILE A 5 18.51 -2.35 -16.51
N THR A 6 18.40 -1.86 -17.74
CA THR A 6 18.21 -0.44 -18.04
C THR A 6 16.76 -0.21 -18.44
N VAL A 7 16.08 0.72 -17.77
CA VAL A 7 14.68 1.08 -18.05
C VAL A 7 14.65 2.42 -18.78
N PHE A 8 13.87 2.50 -19.86
CA PHE A 8 13.64 3.72 -20.62
C PHE A 8 12.19 4.16 -20.50
N VAL A 9 11.95 5.47 -20.34
CA VAL A 9 10.61 6.07 -20.32
C VAL A 9 10.45 6.95 -21.55
N ASN A 10 9.32 6.79 -22.24
CA ASN A 10 8.95 7.63 -23.36
C ASN A 10 8.40 8.98 -22.85
N VAL A 11 8.98 10.07 -23.33
CA VAL A 11 8.56 11.45 -23.09
C VAL A 11 8.32 12.15 -24.44
N GLU A 12 7.62 13.30 -24.45
CA GLU A 12 7.23 14.00 -25.70
C GLU A 12 8.37 14.25 -26.70
N LYS A 13 9.64 14.29 -26.24
CA LYS A 13 10.83 14.54 -27.06
C LYS A 13 11.78 13.33 -27.16
N GLY A 14 11.32 12.11 -26.89
CA GLY A 14 12.11 10.88 -27.08
C GLY A 14 12.08 9.94 -25.87
N PHE A 15 13.19 9.24 -25.62
CA PHE A 15 13.31 8.34 -24.47
C PHE A 15 14.35 8.86 -23.50
N ILE A 16 14.04 8.80 -22.21
CA ILE A 16 15.01 9.07 -21.13
C ILE A 16 15.32 7.76 -20.39
N GLU A 17 16.59 7.51 -20.06
CA GLU A 17 16.97 6.45 -19.11
C GLU A 17 16.43 6.85 -17.74
N LYS A 18 15.56 6.02 -17.17
CA LYS A 18 15.07 6.24 -15.81
C LYS A 18 16.20 5.80 -14.87
N PRO A 19 16.62 6.63 -13.90
CA PRO A 19 17.54 6.17 -12.85
C PRO A 19 16.96 4.90 -12.20
N GLU A 20 17.81 3.92 -11.87
CA GLU A 20 17.40 2.63 -11.31
C GLU A 20 16.33 2.86 -10.21
N ASP A 21 15.10 2.37 -10.43
CA ASP A 21 14.07 2.44 -9.40
C ASP A 21 14.58 1.71 -8.16
N GLU A 22 14.28 2.20 -6.95
CA GLU A 22 14.67 1.61 -5.66
C GLU A 22 14.42 0.09 -5.59
N VAL A 23 13.41 -0.39 -6.32
CA VAL A 23 13.01 -1.79 -6.49
C VAL A 23 14.13 -2.66 -7.11
N PHE A 24 15.04 -2.07 -7.88
CA PHE A 24 16.18 -2.71 -8.55
C PHE A 24 17.54 -2.30 -7.95
N SER A 25 17.56 -1.56 -6.84
CA SER A 25 18.79 -1.22 -6.13
C SER A 25 19.54 -2.49 -5.75
N LYS A 26 20.87 -2.50 -5.97
CA LYS A 26 21.77 -3.60 -5.54
C LYS A 26 21.95 -3.65 -4.03
N GLU A 27 21.59 -2.59 -3.32
CA GLU A 27 21.53 -2.58 -1.87
C GLU A 27 20.20 -3.19 -1.48
N ALA A 28 20.24 -4.33 -0.79
CA ALA A 28 19.02 -4.97 -0.30
C ALA A 28 18.24 -3.93 0.52
N PRO A 29 17.00 -3.57 0.14
CA PRO A 29 16.21 -2.66 0.95
C PRO A 29 16.12 -3.24 2.36
N HIS A 30 16.25 -2.40 3.38
CA HIS A 30 16.10 -2.81 4.77
C HIS A 30 14.65 -3.30 4.95
N ILE A 31 14.44 -4.62 4.87
CA ILE A 31 13.15 -5.23 5.09
C ILE A 31 13.00 -5.41 6.60
N ASP A 32 12.16 -4.58 7.21
CA ASP A 32 11.78 -4.72 8.60
C ASP A 32 11.13 -6.09 8.83
N LYS A 33 11.73 -6.90 9.72
CA LYS A 33 11.18 -8.20 10.07
C LYS A 33 9.76 -8.05 10.63
N LEU A 34 8.82 -8.81 10.08
CA LEU A 34 7.45 -8.85 10.56
C LEU A 34 7.32 -9.88 11.69
N GLU A 35 7.18 -9.43 12.93
CA GLU A 35 6.99 -10.31 14.09
C GLU A 35 5.50 -10.54 14.38
N VAL A 36 4.93 -11.54 13.69
CA VAL A 36 3.50 -11.87 13.74
C VAL A 36 3.00 -12.19 15.16
N SER A 37 3.84 -12.81 15.99
CA SER A 37 3.50 -13.14 17.39
C SER A 37 3.24 -11.93 18.28
N THR A 38 3.66 -10.72 17.87
CA THR A 38 3.49 -9.49 18.65
C THR A 38 2.21 -8.73 18.30
N MET A 39 1.43 -9.24 17.33
CA MET A 39 0.19 -8.60 16.86
C MET A 39 -0.98 -8.98 17.74
N LYS A 40 -1.85 -8.01 18.01
CA LYS A 40 -3.09 -8.22 18.77
C LYS A 40 -4.28 -8.50 17.87
N PHE A 41 -4.29 -7.89 16.69
CA PHE A 41 -5.35 -8.03 15.70
C PHE A 41 -4.85 -8.88 14.54
N ASP A 42 -5.48 -10.03 14.38
CA ASP A 42 -5.38 -10.84 13.18
C ASP A 42 -6.18 -10.20 12.04
N PHE A 43 -6.25 -10.91 10.90
CA PHE A 43 -6.96 -10.43 9.72
C PHE A 43 -8.44 -10.13 10.02
N ASP A 44 -9.14 -11.04 10.71
CA ASP A 44 -10.57 -10.90 10.99
C ASP A 44 -10.83 -9.71 11.93
N GLY A 45 -9.99 -9.55 12.96
CA GLY A 45 -10.05 -8.40 13.86
C GLY A 45 -9.78 -7.08 13.14
N ALA A 46 -8.78 -7.04 12.25
CA ALA A 46 -8.50 -5.85 11.45
C ALA A 46 -9.63 -5.54 10.45
N LEU A 47 -10.23 -6.56 9.84
CA LEU A 47 -11.37 -6.44 8.93
C LEU A 47 -12.61 -5.88 9.64
N MET A 48 -12.86 -6.29 10.88
CA MET A 48 -13.93 -5.74 11.71
C MET A 48 -13.73 -4.23 11.97
N ILE A 49 -12.51 -3.82 12.32
CA ILE A 49 -12.17 -2.40 12.50
C ILE A 49 -12.35 -1.65 11.19
N TYR A 50 -11.87 -2.20 10.07
CA TYR A 50 -12.03 -1.60 8.75
C TYR A 50 -13.51 -1.38 8.43
N LYS A 51 -14.36 -2.41 8.58
CA LYS A 51 -15.80 -2.29 8.28
C LYS A 51 -16.52 -1.25 9.12
N ASP A 52 -16.10 -1.05 10.37
CA ASP A 52 -16.63 -0.02 11.27
C ASP A 52 -16.16 1.39 10.86
N LYS A 53 -14.88 1.55 10.53
CA LYS A 53 -14.25 2.87 10.32
C LYS A 53 -14.28 3.35 8.87
N ALA A 54 -14.16 2.46 7.90
CA ALA A 54 -14.10 2.78 6.47
C ALA A 54 -15.28 3.63 5.97
N PRO A 55 -16.54 3.40 6.38
CA PRO A 55 -17.65 4.24 5.94
C PRO A 55 -17.49 5.72 6.35
N VAL A 56 -16.78 6.02 7.43
CA VAL A 56 -16.53 7.42 7.85
C VAL A 56 -15.60 8.13 6.86
N PHE A 57 -14.59 7.41 6.36
CA PHE A 57 -13.57 7.98 5.47
C PHE A 57 -13.92 7.86 3.98
N PHE A 58 -14.72 6.87 3.61
CA PHE A 58 -15.03 6.51 2.22
C PHE A 58 -16.54 6.46 1.92
N SER A 59 -17.36 7.18 2.70
CA SER A 59 -18.84 7.17 2.65
C SER A 59 -19.48 7.27 1.26
N ASN A 60 -18.80 7.88 0.29
CA ASN A 60 -19.30 8.11 -1.06
C ASN A 60 -18.68 7.19 -2.13
N GLN A 61 -17.93 6.16 -1.71
CA GLN A 61 -17.22 5.27 -2.62
C GLN A 61 -17.85 3.88 -2.58
N PRO A 62 -18.53 3.45 -3.66
CA PRO A 62 -18.84 2.03 -3.80
C PRO A 62 -17.52 1.27 -3.96
N LEU A 63 -17.11 0.57 -2.91
CA LEU A 63 -15.89 -0.22 -2.89
C LEU A 63 -16.06 -1.43 -3.83
N GLY A 64 -15.09 -1.62 -4.72
CA GLY A 64 -14.96 -2.81 -5.56
C GLY A 64 -13.94 -3.79 -4.98
N ASP A 65 -13.31 -4.55 -5.87
CA ASP A 65 -12.26 -5.49 -5.48
C ASP A 65 -11.00 -4.76 -4.98
N GLY A 66 -10.22 -5.48 -4.18
CA GLY A 66 -9.04 -4.94 -3.54
C GLY A 66 -8.13 -6.02 -3.01
N PHE A 67 -7.16 -5.59 -2.21
CA PHE A 67 -6.22 -6.47 -1.56
C PHE A 67 -5.85 -5.93 -0.18
N VAL A 68 -5.28 -6.81 0.63
CA VAL A 68 -4.85 -6.50 1.98
C VAL A 68 -3.42 -6.94 2.15
N ILE A 69 -2.58 -6.08 2.71
CA ILE A 69 -1.19 -6.36 3.01
C ILE A 69 -0.97 -6.22 4.52
N LEU A 70 -0.35 -7.24 5.11
CA LEU A 70 0.27 -7.13 6.42
C LEU A 70 1.76 -6.91 6.23
N GLN A 71 2.27 -5.79 6.70
CA GLN A 71 3.68 -5.44 6.56
C GLN A 71 4.19 -4.70 7.80
N ASN A 72 5.49 -4.74 8.01
CA ASN A 72 6.15 -3.89 8.98
C ASN A 72 6.69 -2.66 8.24
N LYS A 73 6.28 -1.47 8.67
CA LYS A 73 6.73 -0.21 8.08
C LYS A 73 7.30 0.67 9.18
N ASN A 74 8.62 0.91 9.15
CA ASN A 74 9.35 1.68 10.15
C ASN A 74 9.13 1.13 11.57
N GLY A 75 9.17 -0.19 11.72
CA GLY A 75 8.94 -0.88 13.01
C GLY A 75 7.46 -0.93 13.46
N MET A 76 6.52 -0.42 12.68
CA MET A 76 5.09 -0.53 12.94
C MET A 76 4.43 -1.61 12.08
N PRO A 77 3.84 -2.67 12.67
CA PRO A 77 3.07 -3.65 11.91
C PRO A 77 1.71 -3.05 11.53
N LEU A 78 1.42 -3.04 10.23
CA LEU A 78 0.24 -2.42 9.65
C LEU A 78 -0.54 -3.42 8.80
N TRP A 79 -1.85 -3.46 9.02
CA TRP A 79 -2.81 -3.98 8.06
C TRP A 79 -3.20 -2.84 7.12
N THR A 80 -2.83 -2.94 5.85
CA THR A 80 -3.20 -1.97 4.81
C THR A 80 -4.26 -2.58 3.92
N PHE A 81 -5.46 -2.02 3.96
CA PHE A 81 -6.59 -2.38 3.12
C PHE A 81 -6.66 -1.39 1.95
N THR A 82 -6.57 -1.89 0.73
CA THR A 82 -6.67 -1.07 -0.48
C THR A 82 -7.73 -1.64 -1.40
N PHE A 83 -8.69 -0.81 -1.79
CA PHE A 83 -9.79 -1.18 -2.69
C PHE A 83 -9.86 -0.20 -3.86
N VAL A 84 -10.25 -0.69 -5.02
CA VAL A 84 -10.59 0.15 -6.18
C VAL A 84 -12.08 0.42 -6.13
N SER A 85 -12.46 1.69 -6.02
CA SER A 85 -13.86 2.10 -6.11
C SER A 85 -14.38 1.96 -7.54
N GLN A 86 -15.70 1.90 -7.72
CA GLN A 86 -16.32 1.91 -9.07
C GLN A 86 -16.05 3.21 -9.85
N THR A 87 -15.62 4.27 -9.17
CA THR A 87 -15.20 5.55 -9.76
C THR A 87 -13.70 5.59 -10.10
N LEU A 88 -13.03 4.43 -10.09
CA LEU A 88 -11.60 4.26 -10.36
C LEU A 88 -10.72 5.09 -9.41
N GLN A 89 -11.01 5.00 -8.11
CA GLN A 89 -10.18 5.56 -7.06
C GLN A 89 -9.65 4.45 -6.16
N PHE A 90 -8.36 4.49 -5.82
CA PHE A 90 -7.80 3.66 -4.77
C PHE A 90 -8.17 4.25 -3.41
N CYS A 91 -9.00 3.55 -2.66
CA CYS A 91 -9.29 3.85 -1.26
C CYS A 91 -8.39 2.98 -0.38
N THR A 92 -7.44 3.59 0.32
CA THR A 92 -6.48 2.89 1.18
C THR A 92 -6.65 3.28 2.63
N MET A 93 -6.65 2.30 3.53
CA MET A 93 -6.65 2.51 4.99
C MET A 93 -5.59 1.63 5.63
N ALA A 94 -4.74 2.22 6.48
CA ALA A 94 -3.76 1.50 7.28
C ALA A 94 -4.19 1.46 8.75
N ILE A 95 -4.16 0.26 9.33
CA ILE A 95 -4.56 -0.03 10.71
C ILE A 95 -3.36 -0.64 11.42
N ASN A 96 -3.02 -0.12 12.60
CA ASN A 96 -1.96 -0.67 13.43
C ASN A 96 -2.38 -2.05 13.97
N ALA A 97 -1.62 -3.11 13.64
CA ALA A 97 -1.95 -4.48 14.01
C ALA A 97 -1.80 -4.79 15.52
N LYS A 98 -1.16 -3.89 16.29
CA LYS A 98 -1.03 -3.98 17.75
C LYS A 98 -2.14 -3.23 18.48
N THR A 99 -2.50 -2.04 18.01
CA THR A 99 -3.42 -1.13 18.73
C THR A 99 -4.82 -1.07 18.14
N GLY A 100 -4.98 -1.40 16.86
CA GLY A 100 -6.23 -1.22 16.12
C GLY A 100 -6.50 0.23 15.69
N GLU A 101 -5.53 1.13 15.90
CA GLU A 101 -5.63 2.53 15.53
C GLU A 101 -5.51 2.72 14.01
N ILE A 102 -6.31 3.64 13.45
CA ILE A 102 -6.18 4.04 12.05
C ILE A 102 -4.98 4.97 11.92
N VAL A 103 -3.92 4.50 11.27
CA VAL A 103 -2.65 5.23 11.13
C VAL A 103 -2.68 6.16 9.92
N SER A 104 -3.38 5.76 8.86
CA SER A 104 -3.56 6.60 7.67
C SER A 104 -4.78 6.17 6.86
N HIS A 105 -5.35 7.10 6.11
CA HIS A 105 -6.32 6.82 5.07
C HIS A 105 -6.06 7.74 3.87
N ASP A 106 -6.32 7.25 2.65
CA ASP A 106 -6.09 8.01 1.42
C ASP A 106 -7.06 7.61 0.30
N ILE A 107 -7.35 8.54 -0.60
CA ILE A 107 -8.11 8.33 -1.82
C ILE A 107 -7.31 8.87 -3.00
N VAL A 108 -6.82 7.99 -3.87
CA VAL A 108 -6.00 8.36 -5.03
C VAL A 108 -6.74 8.01 -6.31
N ASN A 109 -6.90 8.97 -7.23
CA ASN A 109 -7.46 8.69 -8.55
C ASN A 109 -6.52 7.76 -9.34
N VAL A 110 -7.04 6.67 -9.88
CA VAL A 110 -6.29 5.74 -10.74
C VAL A 110 -5.92 6.42 -12.06
N VAL A 111 -6.80 7.29 -12.55
CA VAL A 111 -6.58 8.05 -13.78
C VAL A 111 -6.00 9.43 -13.40
N GLN A 112 -4.71 9.62 -13.63
CA GLN A 112 -4.11 10.96 -13.63
C GLN A 112 -4.52 11.69 -14.92
N LYS A 113 -4.89 12.97 -14.80
CA LYS A 113 -5.00 13.88 -15.95
C LYS A 113 -3.61 14.29 -16.42
#